data_AF-A0A957FKH5-F1
#
_entry.id   AF-A0A957FKH5-F1
#
_cell.length_a   1.000
_cell.length_b   1.000
_cell.length_c   1.000
_cell.angle_alpha   90.00
_cell.angle_beta   90.00
_cell.angle_gamma   90.00
#
_symmetry.space_group_name_H-M   'P 1'
#
loop_
_entity.id
_entity.type
_entity.pdbx_description
1 polymer ?
#
loop_
_entity_poly.entity_id
_entity_poly.type
_entity_poly.pdbx_seq_one_letter_code
_entity_poly.pdbx_strand_id
1 'polypeptide(L)'
;VCAVNCAGAVAVSGGSGQIVWHDTTVTGFETAVSAPTGTFLIRGNTFDNNQTAFVVGGGDVIAYANNVTNFTQGVTLAAGLFHGYHNWWGSGATAVTVGDADAFAYRLGAAVSAWGEGVLGAAQLTAAGGSGTGIIVSHGRGQANAPFGMATAADGNSQCSPYYDYFVVDGSGLWTITLPIDDRTACDETYNDNVLFMFALDSGGAPDTSCTPDSACWNLLGGVSQAGVGRALVATLDAAVSLQGTPFVAGNEQKNDPTAVTLSALRATPQLSAGLVLGILILLILTAAFAWFSKNSNRTLHS
;
A
#
# COMPACT_ATOMS: atom_id res chain seq x y z
N VAL A 1 -36.23 -4.10 -0.47
CA VAL A 1 -35.13 -3.11 -0.54
C VAL A 1 -35.75 -1.77 -0.85
N CYS A 2 -35.96 -0.93 0.16
CA CYS A 2 -36.47 0.43 -0.05
C CYS A 2 -35.24 1.34 -0.12
N ALA A 3 -34.84 1.74 -1.32
CA ALA A 3 -33.91 2.85 -1.51
C ALA A 3 -34.73 4.14 -1.53
N VAL A 4 -35.30 4.52 -0.38
CA VAL A 4 -36.08 5.76 -0.27
C VAL A 4 -35.53 6.59 0.87
N ASN A 5 -35.25 7.83 0.51
CA ASN A 5 -34.75 8.95 1.29
C ASN A 5 -35.41 9.05 2.68
N CYS A 6 -34.84 8.36 3.68
CA CYS A 6 -35.13 8.57 5.09
C CYS A 6 -34.11 9.58 5.59
N ALA A 7 -34.50 10.86 5.62
CA ALA A 7 -33.87 11.95 6.38
C ALA A 7 -32.34 11.81 6.62
N GLY A 8 -31.54 11.78 5.54
CA GLY A 8 -30.09 11.88 5.67
C GLY A 8 -29.31 10.57 5.78
N ALA A 9 -29.89 9.42 5.42
CA ALA A 9 -29.15 8.16 5.25
C ALA A 9 -29.65 7.29 4.09
N VAL A 10 -28.78 6.41 3.54
CA VAL A 10 -29.25 5.20 2.86
C VAL A 10 -29.59 4.18 3.95
N ALA A 11 -30.78 4.32 4.53
CA ALA A 11 -31.29 3.42 5.55
C ALA A 11 -31.72 2.10 4.90
N VAL A 12 -30.78 1.18 4.77
CA VAL A 12 -31.11 -0.18 4.37
C VAL A 12 -31.58 -0.93 5.62
N SER A 13 -32.90 -1.00 5.84
CA SER A 13 -33.46 -1.82 6.92
C SER A 13 -33.83 -3.21 6.38
N GLY A 14 -33.14 -4.23 6.88
CA GLY A 14 -33.51 -5.63 6.67
C GLY A 14 -34.30 -6.14 7.86
N GLY A 15 -35.52 -6.63 7.63
CA GLY A 15 -36.01 -7.76 8.43
C GLY A 15 -35.11 -8.98 8.20
N SER A 16 -35.25 -10.02 9.04
CA SER A 16 -34.45 -11.26 8.97
C SER A 16 -34.05 -11.65 7.54
N GLY A 17 -32.78 -11.45 7.18
CA GLY A 17 -32.25 -11.64 5.82
C GLY A 17 -30.89 -10.96 5.64
N GLN A 18 -30.17 -11.37 4.58
CA GLN A 18 -28.90 -10.75 4.17
C GLN A 18 -29.16 -9.68 3.11
N ILE A 19 -28.58 -8.49 3.27
CA ILE A 19 -28.56 -7.48 2.22
C ILE A 19 -27.14 -7.30 1.70
N VAL A 20 -26.96 -7.48 0.39
CA VAL A 20 -25.69 -7.26 -0.31
C VAL A 20 -25.75 -5.92 -1.03
N TRP A 21 -24.79 -5.03 -0.75
CA TRP A 21 -24.69 -3.72 -1.37
C TRP A 21 -23.27 -3.48 -1.87
N HIS A 22 -23.12 -3.23 -3.17
CA HIS A 22 -21.80 -3.10 -3.77
C HIS A 22 -21.70 -2.14 -4.95
N ASP A 23 -20.48 -1.67 -5.20
CA ASP A 23 -20.07 -0.87 -6.37
C ASP A 23 -20.90 0.40 -6.58
N THR A 24 -21.23 1.10 -5.50
CA THR A 24 -21.96 2.38 -5.54
C THR A 24 -21.20 3.52 -4.85
N THR A 25 -21.58 4.76 -5.19
CA THR A 25 -21.09 5.97 -4.50
C THR A 25 -22.18 6.58 -3.64
N VAL A 26 -21.85 6.86 -2.38
CA VAL A 26 -22.74 7.42 -1.36
C VAL A 26 -22.09 8.65 -0.76
N THR A 27 -22.73 9.80 -0.88
CA THR A 27 -22.13 11.07 -0.45
C THR A 27 -23.11 12.06 0.13
N GLY A 28 -22.65 12.85 1.11
CA GLY A 28 -23.39 13.97 1.68
C GLY A 28 -24.47 13.59 2.69
N PHE A 29 -24.41 12.38 3.27
CA PHE A 29 -25.39 11.90 4.24
C PHE A 29 -24.91 12.11 5.69
N GLU A 30 -25.84 12.25 6.62
CA GLU A 30 -25.52 12.21 8.06
C GLU A 30 -25.04 10.81 8.46
N THR A 31 -25.68 9.77 7.94
CA THR A 31 -25.25 8.38 8.12
C THR A 31 -25.28 7.67 6.77
N ALA A 32 -24.16 7.13 6.28
CA ALA A 32 -24.18 6.44 4.99
C ALA A 32 -24.90 5.09 5.07
N VAL A 33 -24.62 4.30 6.11
CA VAL A 33 -25.20 2.99 6.35
C VAL A 33 -25.76 2.91 7.76
N SER A 34 -27.02 2.52 7.90
CA SER A 34 -27.63 2.19 9.20
C SER A 34 -28.15 0.75 9.21
N ALA A 35 -27.59 -0.07 10.10
CA ALA A 35 -27.90 -1.49 10.28
C ALA A 35 -28.52 -1.75 11.66
N PRO A 36 -29.82 -1.47 11.85
CA PRO A 36 -30.48 -1.66 13.14
C PRO A 36 -30.65 -3.13 13.53
N THR A 37 -30.85 -4.03 12.55
CA THR A 37 -31.01 -5.48 12.71
C THR A 37 -30.64 -6.21 11.42
N GLY A 38 -30.35 -7.52 11.49
CA GLY A 38 -30.09 -8.36 10.30
C GLY A 38 -28.61 -8.42 9.93
N THR A 39 -28.30 -9.02 8.77
CA THR A 39 -26.91 -9.15 8.28
C THR A 39 -26.71 -8.34 7.01
N PHE A 40 -25.64 -7.55 6.96
CA PHE A 40 -25.29 -6.72 5.81
C PHE A 40 -23.93 -7.12 5.26
N LEU A 41 -23.83 -7.18 3.93
CA LEU A 41 -22.59 -7.38 3.21
C LEU A 41 -22.35 -6.17 2.30
N ILE A 42 -21.36 -5.35 2.62
CA ILE A 42 -21.13 -4.05 2.00
C ILE A 42 -19.74 -4.01 1.37
N ARG A 43 -19.63 -3.93 0.04
CA ARG A 43 -18.33 -4.10 -0.61
C ARG A 43 -18.12 -3.27 -1.86
N GLY A 44 -16.89 -2.84 -2.14
CA GLY A 44 -16.61 -2.11 -3.38
C GLY A 44 -17.25 -0.72 -3.50
N ASN A 45 -17.84 -0.19 -2.43
CA ASN A 45 -18.51 1.11 -2.46
C ASN A 45 -17.53 2.26 -2.19
N THR A 46 -17.93 3.47 -2.57
CA THR A 46 -17.29 4.71 -2.16
C THR A 46 -18.23 5.49 -1.25
N PHE A 47 -17.81 5.75 -0.02
CA PHE A 47 -18.50 6.55 0.97
C PHE A 47 -17.72 7.84 1.19
N ASP A 48 -18.22 8.96 0.69
CA ASP A 48 -17.49 10.22 0.72
C ASP A 48 -18.30 11.35 1.35
N ASN A 49 -17.68 12.16 2.20
CA ASN A 49 -18.31 13.36 2.76
C ASN A 49 -19.61 13.05 3.55
N ASN A 50 -19.62 11.94 4.28
CA ASN A 50 -20.71 11.55 5.18
C ASN A 50 -20.31 11.87 6.62
N GLN A 51 -21.22 12.30 7.50
CA GLN A 51 -20.84 12.55 8.90
C GLN A 51 -20.42 11.23 9.58
N THR A 52 -21.27 10.20 9.49
CA THR A 52 -20.98 8.83 9.94
C THR A 52 -21.04 7.86 8.77
N ALA A 53 -20.04 6.98 8.59
CA ALA A 53 -20.10 5.98 7.53
C ALA A 53 -21.01 4.79 7.89
N PHE A 54 -20.86 4.21 9.08
CA PHE A 54 -21.61 3.04 9.52
C PHE A 54 -22.19 3.23 10.93
N VAL A 55 -23.48 2.96 11.09
CA VAL A 55 -24.15 2.84 12.39
C VAL A 55 -24.71 1.43 12.52
N VAL A 56 -24.23 0.67 13.50
CA VAL A 56 -24.71 -0.70 13.79
C VAL A 56 -25.47 -0.70 15.10
N GLY A 57 -26.78 -0.96 15.01
CA GLY A 57 -27.72 -0.85 16.12
C GLY A 57 -28.17 -2.18 16.73
N GLY A 58 -27.84 -3.31 16.11
CA GLY A 58 -28.19 -4.65 16.59
C GLY A 58 -27.98 -5.76 15.56
N GLY A 59 -27.60 -5.44 14.33
CA GLY A 59 -27.26 -6.40 13.28
C GLY A 59 -25.79 -6.81 13.25
N ASP A 60 -25.44 -7.54 12.20
CA ASP A 60 -24.08 -7.90 11.82
C ASP A 60 -23.74 -7.27 10.46
N VAL A 61 -22.60 -6.60 10.36
CA VAL A 61 -22.20 -5.90 9.14
C VAL A 61 -20.79 -6.35 8.75
N ILE A 62 -20.68 -7.01 7.60
CA ILE A 62 -19.42 -7.35 6.96
C ILE A 62 -19.16 -6.32 5.86
N ALA A 63 -18.08 -5.55 6.00
CA ALA A 63 -17.72 -4.52 5.03
C ALA A 63 -16.27 -4.64 4.59
N TYR A 64 -15.98 -4.69 3.28
CA TYR A 64 -14.62 -4.77 2.75
C TYR A 64 -14.49 -4.16 1.36
N ALA A 65 -13.26 -3.85 0.93
CA ALA A 65 -12.96 -3.24 -0.36
C ALA A 65 -13.74 -1.93 -0.63
N ASN A 66 -14.16 -1.20 0.42
CA ASN A 66 -14.79 0.11 0.27
C ASN A 66 -13.74 1.23 0.40
N ASN A 67 -13.97 2.35 -0.30
CA ASN A 67 -13.27 3.61 -0.09
C ASN A 67 -14.12 4.51 0.81
N VAL A 68 -13.65 4.81 2.02
CA VAL A 68 -14.35 5.67 3.00
C VAL A 68 -13.51 6.92 3.23
N THR A 69 -14.01 8.08 2.83
CA THR A 69 -13.26 9.35 2.88
C THR A 69 -14.10 10.51 3.42
N ASN A 70 -13.41 11.55 3.90
CA ASN A 70 -14.01 12.81 4.34
C ASN A 70 -15.16 12.64 5.36
N PHE A 71 -15.01 11.72 6.33
CA PHE A 71 -16.00 11.48 7.37
C PHE A 71 -15.59 12.07 8.72
N THR A 72 -16.58 12.28 9.61
CA THR A 72 -16.30 12.66 11.01
C THR A 72 -16.15 11.42 11.89
N GLN A 73 -17.04 10.45 11.73
CA GLN A 73 -17.04 9.16 12.43
C GLN A 73 -17.12 8.02 11.41
N GLY A 74 -16.24 7.02 11.51
CA GLY A 74 -16.27 5.85 10.63
C GLY A 74 -17.41 4.93 11.04
N VAL A 75 -17.33 4.41 12.25
CA VAL A 75 -18.22 3.41 12.80
C VAL A 75 -18.78 3.90 14.13
N THR A 76 -20.09 3.71 14.32
CA THR A 76 -20.76 3.84 15.61
C THR A 76 -21.46 2.53 15.93
N LEU A 77 -21.03 1.87 17.01
CA LEU A 77 -21.62 0.62 17.49
C LEU A 77 -22.50 0.91 18.70
N ALA A 78 -23.82 0.74 18.54
CA ALA A 78 -24.77 0.81 19.65
C ALA A 78 -25.10 -0.60 20.20
N ALA A 79 -25.32 -1.56 19.30
CA ALA A 79 -25.36 -3.00 19.59
C ALA A 79 -25.08 -3.76 18.28
N GLY A 80 -24.62 -5.02 18.36
CA GLY A 80 -24.29 -5.84 17.19
C GLY A 80 -22.79 -5.97 16.92
N LEU A 81 -22.45 -6.42 15.71
CA LEU A 81 -21.08 -6.67 15.27
C LEU A 81 -20.78 -5.93 13.96
N PHE A 82 -19.54 -5.47 13.83
CA PHE A 82 -19.02 -4.85 12.60
C PHE A 82 -17.69 -5.48 12.25
N HIS A 83 -17.67 -6.20 11.13
CA HIS A 83 -16.49 -6.77 10.51
C HIS A 83 -16.04 -5.86 9.38
N GLY A 84 -15.47 -4.71 9.75
CA GLY A 84 -15.02 -3.66 8.83
C GLY A 84 -13.57 -3.80 8.37
N TYR A 85 -13.01 -5.00 8.47
CA TYR A 85 -11.67 -5.29 7.99
C TYR A 85 -11.55 -4.96 6.50
N HIS A 86 -10.37 -4.52 6.06
CA HIS A 86 -10.07 -4.35 4.63
C HIS A 86 -10.93 -3.29 3.92
N ASN A 87 -11.31 -2.24 4.63
CA ASN A 87 -11.74 -0.97 4.01
C ASN A 87 -10.59 0.02 4.01
N TRP A 88 -10.57 0.92 3.01
CA TRP A 88 -9.70 2.08 3.07
C TRP A 88 -10.43 3.22 3.77
N TRP A 89 -9.88 3.72 4.87
CA TRP A 89 -10.49 4.78 5.68
C TRP A 89 -9.99 6.19 5.35
N GLY A 90 -9.28 6.35 4.23
CA GLY A 90 -8.65 7.62 3.88
C GLY A 90 -7.31 7.84 4.62
N SER A 91 -6.46 8.70 4.05
CA SER A 91 -5.09 8.93 4.57
C SER A 91 -5.03 9.66 5.91
N GLY A 92 -6.09 10.42 6.26
CA GLY A 92 -6.17 11.16 7.52
C GLY A 92 -6.87 10.44 8.67
N ALA A 93 -7.36 9.22 8.44
CA ALA A 93 -8.08 8.49 9.47
C ALA A 93 -7.15 8.03 10.61
N THR A 94 -7.71 8.02 11.81
CA THR A 94 -7.10 7.50 13.03
C THR A 94 -7.99 6.42 13.63
N ALA A 95 -7.45 5.62 14.55
CA ALA A 95 -8.26 4.65 15.29
C ALA A 95 -9.47 5.32 15.97
N VAL A 96 -9.31 6.55 16.46
CA VAL A 96 -10.40 7.33 17.09
C VAL A 96 -11.47 7.72 16.08
N THR A 97 -11.09 8.26 14.92
CA THR A 97 -12.09 8.68 13.93
C THR A 97 -12.78 7.49 13.27
N VAL A 98 -12.11 6.35 13.10
CA VAL A 98 -12.76 5.12 12.64
C VAL A 98 -13.72 4.58 13.71
N GLY A 99 -13.35 4.64 15.00
CA GLY A 99 -14.24 4.24 16.10
C GLY A 99 -14.40 2.74 16.30
N ASP A 100 -13.63 1.94 15.56
CA ASP A 100 -13.54 0.49 15.70
C ASP A 100 -12.08 0.06 15.54
N ALA A 101 -11.55 -0.64 16.54
CA ALA A 101 -10.12 -0.96 16.62
C ALA A 101 -9.69 -1.93 15.52
N ASP A 102 -10.53 -2.92 15.25
CA ASP A 102 -10.31 -4.00 14.31
C ASP A 102 -10.40 -3.50 12.86
N ALA A 103 -11.43 -2.71 12.55
CA ALA A 103 -11.59 -2.06 11.27
C ALA A 103 -10.44 -1.10 10.95
N PHE A 104 -9.83 -0.47 11.97
CA PHE A 104 -8.64 0.34 11.78
C PHE A 104 -7.37 -0.51 11.67
N ALA A 105 -7.16 -1.51 12.52
CA ALA A 105 -5.94 -2.32 12.55
C ALA A 105 -5.72 -3.06 11.21
N TYR A 106 -6.76 -3.71 10.68
CA TYR A 106 -6.70 -4.50 9.44
C TYR A 106 -7.23 -3.74 8.21
N ARG A 107 -7.13 -2.40 8.24
CA ARG A 107 -7.55 -1.55 7.12
C ARG A 107 -6.65 -1.75 5.90
N LEU A 108 -7.18 -1.39 4.74
CA LEU A 108 -6.37 -1.25 3.53
C LEU A 108 -5.41 -0.07 3.66
N GLY A 109 -4.17 -0.24 3.20
CA GLY A 109 -3.15 0.81 3.27
C GLY A 109 -3.29 1.93 2.25
N ALA A 110 -4.05 1.71 1.18
CA ALA A 110 -4.28 2.69 0.10
C ALA A 110 -5.70 2.53 -0.47
N ALA A 111 -6.11 3.50 -1.29
CA ALA A 111 -7.43 3.49 -1.92
C ALA A 111 -7.63 2.24 -2.79
N VAL A 112 -8.85 1.73 -2.79
CA VAL A 112 -9.30 0.65 -3.67
C VAL A 112 -9.43 1.23 -5.08
N SER A 113 -8.58 0.78 -6.00
CA SER A 113 -8.69 1.11 -7.43
C SER A 113 -9.57 0.10 -8.17
N ALA A 114 -9.46 -1.18 -7.81
CA ALA A 114 -10.31 -2.26 -8.31
C ALA A 114 -10.34 -3.40 -7.30
N TRP A 115 -11.36 -4.26 -7.36
CA TRP A 115 -11.48 -5.44 -6.50
C TRP A 115 -12.17 -6.59 -7.22
N GLY A 116 -12.03 -7.81 -6.71
CA GLY A 116 -12.73 -9.00 -7.23
C GLY A 116 -12.73 -10.17 -6.25
N GLU A 117 -13.67 -11.10 -6.44
CA GLU A 117 -13.76 -12.36 -5.69
C GLU A 117 -13.05 -13.47 -6.46
N GLY A 118 -11.98 -14.02 -5.87
CA GLY A 118 -11.15 -15.09 -6.44
C GLY A 118 -10.33 -14.69 -7.66
N VAL A 119 -10.76 -13.73 -8.47
CA VAL A 119 -10.07 -13.27 -9.69
C VAL A 119 -10.21 -11.75 -9.84
N LEU A 120 -9.11 -11.08 -10.19
CA LEU A 120 -9.07 -9.67 -10.56
C LEU A 120 -8.12 -9.46 -11.74
N GLY A 121 -8.66 -9.44 -12.95
CA GLY A 121 -7.85 -9.46 -14.16
C GLY A 121 -7.03 -10.75 -14.24
N ALA A 122 -5.70 -10.63 -14.24
CA ALA A 122 -4.78 -11.76 -14.21
C ALA A 122 -4.38 -12.21 -12.80
N ALA A 123 -4.74 -11.44 -11.76
CA ALA A 123 -4.54 -11.84 -10.38
C ALA A 123 -5.57 -12.89 -9.97
N GLN A 124 -5.16 -13.86 -9.14
CA GLN A 124 -6.03 -14.92 -8.65
C GLN A 124 -5.78 -15.23 -7.18
N LEU A 125 -6.82 -15.69 -6.50
CA LEU A 125 -6.78 -16.18 -5.12
C LEU A 125 -7.65 -17.42 -5.04
N THR A 126 -7.00 -18.57 -4.83
CA THR A 126 -7.66 -19.88 -4.91
C THR A 126 -7.43 -20.68 -3.64
N ALA A 127 -8.44 -21.42 -3.19
CA ALA A 127 -8.32 -22.26 -2.02
C ALA A 127 -7.37 -23.43 -2.29
N ALA A 128 -6.38 -23.62 -1.42
CA ALA A 128 -5.43 -24.73 -1.44
C ALA A 128 -5.66 -25.65 -0.24
N GLY A 129 -6.93 -26.01 0.01
CA GLY A 129 -7.37 -26.72 1.21
C GLY A 129 -7.97 -25.80 2.29
N GLY A 130 -8.07 -24.49 2.03
CA GLY A 130 -8.76 -23.52 2.87
C GLY A 130 -10.27 -23.41 2.62
N SER A 131 -10.93 -22.59 3.44
CA SER A 131 -12.35 -22.20 3.34
C SER A 131 -12.51 -20.69 3.32
N GLY A 132 -13.68 -20.20 2.95
CA GLY A 132 -14.02 -18.77 2.92
C GLY A 132 -14.11 -18.18 1.51
N THR A 133 -14.21 -16.87 1.43
CA THR A 133 -14.29 -16.12 0.16
C THR A 133 -13.01 -15.32 -0.04
N GLY A 134 -12.21 -15.70 -1.04
CA GLY A 134 -11.00 -14.98 -1.41
C GLY A 134 -11.32 -13.64 -2.08
N ILE A 135 -10.78 -12.55 -1.56
CA ILE A 135 -10.92 -11.21 -2.11
C ILE A 135 -9.54 -10.70 -2.55
N ILE A 136 -9.52 -10.03 -3.69
CA ILE A 136 -8.36 -9.36 -4.24
C ILE A 136 -8.70 -7.89 -4.39
N VAL A 137 -7.85 -7.02 -3.87
CA VAL A 137 -7.91 -5.57 -4.09
C VAL A 137 -6.64 -5.14 -4.83
N SER A 138 -6.80 -4.28 -5.83
CA SER A 138 -5.68 -3.56 -6.46
C SER A 138 -5.71 -2.11 -5.99
N HIS A 139 -4.58 -1.61 -5.51
CA HIS A 139 -4.40 -0.18 -5.22
C HIS A 139 -3.88 0.58 -6.44
N GLY A 140 -3.31 -0.13 -7.41
CA GLY A 140 -2.64 0.48 -8.56
C GLY A 140 -1.13 0.59 -8.35
N ARG A 141 -0.51 1.60 -8.98
CA ARG A 141 0.95 1.77 -9.03
C ARG A 141 1.39 3.14 -8.53
N GLY A 142 2.65 3.26 -8.18
CA GLY A 142 3.27 4.52 -7.81
C GLY A 142 3.09 4.85 -6.34
N GLN A 143 3.83 5.87 -5.91
CA GLN A 143 3.88 6.32 -4.52
C GLN A 143 2.50 6.69 -3.96
N ALA A 144 1.63 7.29 -4.78
CA ALA A 144 0.27 7.67 -4.34
C ALA A 144 -0.62 6.46 -3.98
N ASN A 145 -0.27 5.28 -4.48
CA ASN A 145 -1.00 4.03 -4.27
C ASN A 145 -0.23 3.05 -3.37
N ALA A 146 0.92 3.47 -2.84
CA ALA A 146 1.71 2.66 -1.94
C ALA A 146 0.96 2.47 -0.63
N PRO A 147 0.73 1.21 -0.19
CA PRO A 147 0.09 0.93 1.08
C PRO A 147 0.80 1.66 2.23
N PHE A 148 0.02 2.36 3.04
CA PHE A 148 0.46 3.12 4.20
C PHE A 148 1.53 4.19 3.89
N GLY A 149 1.63 4.62 2.62
CA GLY A 149 2.64 5.58 2.16
C GLY A 149 4.06 5.01 2.09
N MET A 150 4.24 3.69 2.23
CA MET A 150 5.55 3.04 2.32
C MET A 150 6.14 2.72 0.94
N ALA A 151 6.45 3.77 0.18
CA ALA A 151 7.25 3.69 -1.03
C ALA A 151 8.08 4.96 -1.26
N THR A 152 9.19 4.82 -1.99
CA THR A 152 9.95 5.99 -2.43
C THR A 152 9.39 6.59 -3.72
N ALA A 153 9.65 7.88 -3.94
CA ALA A 153 9.29 8.56 -5.18
C ALA A 153 10.02 8.00 -6.41
N ALA A 154 11.16 7.32 -6.23
CA ALA A 154 11.97 6.78 -7.33
C ALA A 154 11.35 5.52 -7.96
N ASP A 155 10.63 4.71 -7.18
CA ASP A 155 10.09 3.43 -7.66
C ASP A 155 8.80 3.56 -8.46
N GLY A 156 8.17 4.74 -8.48
CA GLY A 156 6.82 4.88 -9.02
C GLY A 156 6.63 4.54 -10.51
N ASN A 157 7.72 4.37 -11.26
CA ASN A 157 7.70 3.95 -12.67
C ASN A 157 8.48 2.65 -12.95
N SER A 158 9.21 2.10 -11.98
CA SER A 158 10.00 0.86 -12.14
C SER A 158 9.32 -0.36 -11.52
N GLN A 159 8.11 -0.23 -10.96
CA GLN A 159 7.39 -1.36 -10.41
C GLN A 159 7.02 -2.38 -11.50
N CYS A 160 7.20 -3.67 -11.19
CA CYS A 160 6.85 -4.77 -12.09
C CYS A 160 5.45 -5.35 -11.83
N SER A 161 4.71 -4.82 -10.86
CA SER A 161 3.29 -5.10 -10.64
C SER A 161 2.60 -3.90 -9.99
N PRO A 162 1.26 -3.82 -10.02
CA PRO A 162 0.50 -3.04 -9.04
C PRO A 162 0.73 -3.56 -7.62
N TYR A 163 0.37 -2.75 -6.63
CA TYR A 163 0.13 -3.21 -5.28
C TYR A 163 -1.22 -3.92 -5.22
N TYR A 164 -1.22 -5.13 -4.65
CA TYR A 164 -2.42 -5.89 -4.38
C TYR A 164 -2.57 -6.13 -2.89
N ASP A 165 -3.80 -6.29 -2.44
CA ASP A 165 -4.11 -6.87 -1.15
C ASP A 165 -4.91 -8.17 -1.39
N TYR A 166 -4.53 -9.23 -0.69
CA TYR A 166 -5.20 -10.53 -0.75
C TYR A 166 -5.68 -10.87 0.65
N PHE A 167 -6.98 -11.16 0.78
CA PHE A 167 -7.56 -11.60 2.04
C PHE A 167 -8.69 -12.59 1.83
N VAL A 168 -9.06 -13.28 2.90
CA VAL A 168 -10.15 -14.28 2.85
C VAL A 168 -11.19 -13.94 3.91
N VAL A 169 -12.40 -13.60 3.46
CA VAL A 169 -13.54 -13.36 4.36
C VAL A 169 -14.02 -14.69 4.92
N ASP A 170 -14.20 -14.76 6.25
CA ASP A 170 -14.51 -15.98 7.00
C ASP A 170 -13.55 -17.14 6.65
N GLY A 171 -12.29 -16.76 6.43
CA GLY A 171 -11.26 -17.60 5.86
C GLY A 171 -10.55 -18.50 6.85
N SER A 172 -10.16 -19.69 6.40
CA SER A 172 -9.21 -20.54 7.13
C SER A 172 -8.33 -21.34 6.17
N GLY A 173 -7.24 -21.90 6.68
CA GLY A 173 -6.37 -22.82 5.97
C GLY A 173 -5.55 -22.17 4.85
N LEU A 174 -5.01 -23.02 3.97
CA LEU A 174 -4.08 -22.59 2.92
C LEU A 174 -4.79 -22.08 1.68
N TRP A 175 -4.26 -21.00 1.12
CA TRP A 175 -4.73 -20.34 -0.11
C TRP A 175 -3.54 -19.97 -0.99
N THR A 176 -3.72 -20.07 -2.29
CA THR A 176 -2.69 -19.71 -3.29
C THR A 176 -3.03 -18.37 -3.91
N ILE A 177 -2.14 -17.39 -3.73
CA ILE A 177 -2.15 -16.12 -4.47
C ILE A 177 -1.43 -16.30 -5.80
N THR A 178 -1.90 -15.60 -6.82
CA THR A 178 -1.23 -15.44 -8.12
C THR A 178 -1.15 -13.96 -8.43
N LEU A 179 0.06 -13.39 -8.40
CA LEU A 179 0.33 -11.98 -8.66
C LEU A 179 0.91 -11.80 -10.07
N PRO A 180 0.24 -11.06 -10.97
CA PRO A 180 0.73 -10.85 -12.33
C PRO A 180 1.96 -9.93 -12.34
N ILE A 181 2.92 -10.26 -13.21
CA ILE A 181 4.12 -9.47 -13.47
C ILE A 181 4.02 -8.85 -14.86
N ASP A 182 4.46 -7.62 -14.99
CA ASP A 182 4.57 -6.92 -16.27
C ASP A 182 5.37 -7.73 -17.28
N ASP A 183 4.91 -7.73 -18.52
CA ASP A 183 5.55 -8.41 -19.66
C ASP A 183 6.79 -7.69 -20.21
N ARG A 184 7.17 -6.56 -19.61
CA ARG A 184 8.33 -5.76 -19.99
C ARG A 184 9.63 -6.50 -19.69
N THR A 185 10.60 -6.42 -20.60
CA THR A 185 11.92 -7.05 -20.43
C THR A 185 12.67 -6.57 -19.18
N ALA A 186 12.42 -5.32 -18.76
CA ALA A 186 12.99 -4.76 -17.53
C ALA A 186 12.52 -5.50 -16.26
N CYS A 187 11.43 -6.26 -16.33
CA CYS A 187 10.89 -7.06 -15.24
C CYS A 187 11.30 -8.54 -15.31
N ASP A 188 12.16 -8.93 -16.27
CA ASP A 188 12.55 -10.33 -16.50
C ASP A 188 13.28 -10.90 -15.29
N GLU A 189 14.17 -10.12 -14.69
CA GLU A 189 14.89 -10.58 -13.50
C GLU A 189 13.96 -10.75 -12.30
N THR A 190 13.04 -9.82 -12.04
CA THR A 190 12.02 -9.96 -10.98
C THR A 190 11.19 -11.23 -11.13
N TYR A 191 10.79 -11.56 -12.37
CA TYR A 191 10.05 -12.78 -12.67
C TYR A 191 10.91 -14.05 -12.54
N ASN A 192 12.12 -14.04 -13.12
CA ASN A 192 13.01 -15.19 -13.14
C ASN A 192 13.58 -15.53 -11.75
N ASP A 193 13.78 -14.51 -10.91
CA ASP A 193 14.30 -14.65 -9.55
C ASP A 193 13.17 -14.76 -8.50
N ASN A 194 11.90 -14.87 -8.93
CA ASN A 194 10.71 -15.04 -8.07
C ASN A 194 10.57 -13.95 -6.99
N VAL A 195 10.83 -12.69 -7.34
CA VAL A 195 10.90 -11.59 -6.38
C VAL A 195 9.51 -11.03 -6.09
N LEU A 196 8.94 -11.47 -4.97
CA LEU A 196 7.65 -11.01 -4.44
C LEU A 196 7.84 -10.53 -3.01
N PHE A 197 7.38 -9.32 -2.72
CA PHE A 197 7.39 -8.74 -1.39
C PHE A 197 5.99 -8.78 -0.77
N MET A 198 5.96 -9.03 0.52
CA MET A 198 4.79 -8.98 1.38
C MET A 198 5.01 -7.88 2.43
N PHE A 199 3.99 -7.07 2.69
CA PHE A 199 4.07 -6.06 3.74
C PHE A 199 4.29 -6.71 5.11
N ALA A 200 5.06 -6.07 5.97
CA ALA A 200 5.32 -6.54 7.32
C ALA A 200 4.02 -6.60 8.14
N LEU A 201 3.89 -7.63 8.96
CA LEU A 201 2.78 -7.81 9.89
C LEU A 201 3.30 -7.71 11.31
N ASP A 202 2.48 -7.18 12.20
CA ASP A 202 2.75 -7.16 13.63
C ASP A 202 2.53 -8.54 14.27
N SER A 203 2.72 -8.63 15.59
CA SER A 203 2.51 -9.88 16.32
C SER A 203 1.05 -10.34 16.39
N GLY A 204 0.09 -9.45 16.07
CA GLY A 204 -1.33 -9.76 15.95
C GLY A 204 -1.73 -10.20 14.55
N GLY A 205 -0.88 -10.02 13.54
CA GLY A 205 -1.16 -10.31 12.13
C GLY A 205 -1.73 -9.12 11.35
N ALA A 206 -1.84 -7.94 11.97
CA ALA A 206 -2.24 -6.72 11.27
C ALA A 206 -1.04 -6.11 10.53
N PRO A 207 -1.25 -5.32 9.46
CA PRO A 207 -0.16 -4.59 8.81
C PRO A 207 0.63 -3.72 9.82
N ASP A 208 1.93 -3.95 9.90
CA ASP A 208 2.83 -3.20 10.78
C ASP A 208 3.12 -1.83 10.18
N THR A 209 2.33 -0.82 10.55
CA THR A 209 2.56 0.56 10.11
C THR A 209 3.64 1.29 10.93
N SER A 210 4.29 0.60 11.86
CA SER A 210 5.34 1.14 12.74
C SER A 210 6.76 0.67 12.38
N CYS A 211 6.87 -0.20 11.37
CA CYS A 211 8.12 -0.66 10.78
C CYS A 211 9.10 0.50 10.57
N THR A 212 10.33 0.35 11.10
CA THR A 212 11.38 1.35 11.02
C THR A 212 12.73 0.65 10.82
N PRO A 213 13.56 1.07 9.85
CA PRO A 213 13.27 2.07 8.80
C PRO A 213 12.17 1.60 7.83
N ASP A 214 11.67 2.49 6.96
CA ASP A 214 10.62 2.15 5.96
C ASP A 214 10.96 0.90 5.13
N SER A 215 12.25 0.62 4.90
CA SER A 215 12.72 -0.60 4.23
C SER A 215 12.49 -1.89 5.00
N ALA A 216 12.11 -1.82 6.27
CA ALA A 216 11.69 -2.98 7.06
C ALA A 216 10.22 -3.32 6.86
N CYS A 217 9.45 -2.46 6.17
CA CYS A 217 8.02 -2.65 5.94
C CYS A 217 7.71 -3.66 4.84
N TRP A 218 8.69 -4.07 4.03
CA TRP A 218 8.51 -5.01 2.94
C TRP A 218 9.44 -6.21 3.11
N ASN A 219 8.86 -7.38 3.34
CA ASN A 219 9.59 -8.63 3.51
C ASN A 219 9.60 -9.41 2.20
N LEU A 220 10.78 -9.86 1.76
CA LEU A 220 10.88 -10.79 0.63
C LEU A 220 10.20 -12.11 1.02
N LEU A 221 9.21 -12.51 0.22
CA LEU A 221 8.41 -13.69 0.50
C LEU A 221 9.14 -14.96 0.05
N GLY A 222 9.25 -15.94 0.95
CA GLY A 222 9.79 -17.27 0.64
C GLY A 222 8.76 -18.19 -0.01
N GLY A 223 9.23 -19.25 -0.68
CA GLY A 223 8.34 -20.26 -1.29
C GLY A 223 7.58 -19.79 -2.54
N VAL A 224 8.03 -18.68 -3.13
CA VAL A 224 7.45 -18.11 -4.36
C VAL A 224 7.96 -18.89 -5.57
N SER A 225 7.07 -19.13 -6.53
CA SER A 225 7.40 -19.77 -7.80
C SER A 225 6.67 -19.10 -8.96
N GLN A 226 7.05 -19.42 -10.20
CA GLN A 226 6.36 -18.93 -11.39
C GLN A 226 5.05 -19.70 -11.61
N ALA A 227 3.98 -18.98 -11.97
CA ALA A 227 2.79 -19.61 -12.49
C ALA A 227 3.13 -20.30 -13.81
N GLY A 228 2.82 -21.59 -13.96
CA GLY A 228 3.08 -22.32 -15.22
C GLY A 228 2.32 -21.79 -16.45
N VAL A 229 1.45 -20.78 -16.27
CA VAL A 229 0.67 -20.13 -17.32
C VAL A 229 0.60 -18.63 -17.06
N GLY A 230 0.89 -17.83 -18.09
CA GLY A 230 1.01 -16.39 -17.94
C GLY A 230 2.27 -15.98 -17.18
N ARG A 231 2.58 -14.69 -17.18
CA ARG A 231 3.73 -14.15 -16.44
C ARG A 231 3.28 -13.72 -15.06
N ALA A 232 3.31 -14.63 -14.10
CA ALA A 232 2.87 -14.36 -12.74
C ALA A 232 3.71 -15.13 -11.71
N LEU A 233 3.74 -14.62 -10.48
CA LEU A 233 4.33 -15.29 -9.32
C LEU A 233 3.23 -15.87 -8.44
N VAL A 234 3.46 -17.04 -7.87
CA VAL A 234 2.52 -17.74 -6.99
C VAL A 234 3.15 -18.05 -5.65
N ALA A 235 2.35 -17.95 -4.59
CA ALA A 235 2.71 -18.33 -3.24
C ALA A 235 1.49 -18.95 -2.54
N THR A 236 1.71 -19.96 -1.70
CA THR A 236 0.67 -20.55 -0.87
C THR A 236 0.85 -20.12 0.57
N LEU A 237 -0.18 -19.52 1.14
CA LEU A 237 -0.16 -18.81 2.41
C LEU A 237 -1.34 -19.26 3.28
N ASP A 238 -1.16 -19.21 4.60
CA ASP A 238 -2.26 -19.46 5.54
C ASP A 238 -3.12 -18.20 5.69
N ALA A 239 -4.43 -18.34 5.47
CA ALA A 239 -5.36 -17.23 5.53
C ALA A 239 -5.38 -16.52 6.88
N ALA A 240 -5.26 -17.28 7.98
CA ALA A 240 -5.29 -16.75 9.33
C ALA A 240 -3.95 -16.12 9.75
N VAL A 241 -2.90 -16.22 8.94
CA VAL A 241 -1.56 -15.69 9.29
C VAL A 241 -1.14 -14.57 8.36
N SER A 242 -1.41 -14.69 7.06
CA SER A 242 -0.80 -13.82 6.04
C SER A 242 -1.79 -13.25 5.03
N LEU A 243 -3.08 -13.55 5.13
CA LEU A 243 -4.13 -13.02 4.23
C LEU A 243 -5.23 -12.34 5.04
N GLN A 244 -4.83 -11.48 5.97
CA GLN A 244 -5.72 -10.64 6.78
C GLN A 244 -5.63 -9.17 6.32
N GLY A 245 -5.63 -8.91 5.01
CA GLY A 245 -5.48 -7.54 4.50
C GLY A 245 -4.00 -7.17 4.33
N THR A 246 -3.22 -8.11 3.82
CA THR A 246 -1.78 -7.97 3.68
C THR A 246 -1.45 -7.50 2.27
N PRO A 247 -0.77 -6.36 2.10
CA PRO A 247 -0.33 -5.94 0.78
C PRO A 247 0.82 -6.78 0.22
N PHE A 248 0.80 -6.98 -1.09
CA PHE A 248 1.80 -7.69 -1.88
C PHE A 248 2.18 -6.88 -3.12
N VAL A 249 3.44 -6.99 -3.52
CA VAL A 249 3.98 -6.33 -4.71
C VAL A 249 5.21 -7.07 -5.21
N ALA A 250 5.36 -7.18 -6.53
CA ALA A 250 6.60 -7.68 -7.10
C ALA A 250 7.77 -6.70 -6.87
N GLY A 251 9.00 -7.21 -6.88
CA GLY A 251 10.17 -6.34 -6.93
C GLY A 251 10.14 -5.39 -8.13
N ASN A 252 10.79 -4.24 -8.01
CA ASN A 252 10.97 -3.32 -9.14
C ASN A 252 11.89 -3.93 -10.23
N GLU A 253 12.16 -3.20 -11.31
CA GLU A 253 13.06 -3.62 -12.41
C GLU A 253 14.50 -3.98 -11.96
N GLN A 254 14.89 -3.68 -10.73
CA GLN A 254 16.18 -4.03 -10.13
C GLN A 254 16.03 -5.03 -8.97
N LYS A 255 14.87 -5.69 -8.84
CA LYS A 255 14.53 -6.67 -7.80
C LYS A 255 14.46 -6.12 -6.39
N ASN A 256 14.41 -4.81 -6.23
CA ASN A 256 14.34 -4.20 -4.92
C ASN A 256 12.88 -4.05 -4.47
N ASP A 257 12.69 -3.91 -3.16
CA ASP A 257 11.41 -3.55 -2.56
C ASP A 257 11.01 -2.10 -2.94
N PRO A 258 9.73 -1.71 -2.71
CA PRO A 258 9.23 -0.39 -3.10
C PRO A 258 9.80 0.82 -2.35
N THR A 259 10.64 0.59 -1.34
CA THR A 259 11.29 1.65 -0.55
C THR A 259 12.77 1.80 -0.89
N ALA A 260 13.28 1.01 -1.83
CA ALA A 260 14.68 1.02 -2.19
C ALA A 260 15.05 2.26 -3.02
N VAL A 261 15.98 3.06 -2.50
CA VAL A 261 16.48 4.23 -3.23
C VAL A 261 17.60 3.80 -4.17
N THR A 262 17.38 3.87 -5.49
CA THR A 262 18.47 3.70 -6.46
C THR A 262 19.43 4.89 -6.42
N LEU A 263 20.72 4.62 -6.18
CA LEU A 263 21.79 5.63 -6.09
C LEU A 263 22.04 6.43 -7.37
N SER A 264 21.40 6.10 -8.49
CA SER A 264 21.48 6.85 -9.76
C SER A 264 21.07 8.34 -9.62
N ALA A 265 20.33 8.70 -8.57
CA ALA A 265 19.94 10.08 -8.27
C ALA A 265 20.90 10.82 -7.33
N LEU A 266 21.84 10.15 -6.65
CA LEU A 266 22.94 10.83 -5.96
C LEU A 266 24.02 11.19 -6.97
N ARG A 267 23.72 12.20 -7.81
CA ARG A 267 24.78 13.05 -8.32
C ARG A 267 25.32 13.80 -7.12
N ALA A 268 26.37 13.25 -6.50
CA ALA A 268 27.34 14.11 -5.85
C ALA A 268 27.87 15.02 -6.95
N THR A 269 27.22 16.16 -7.20
CA THR A 269 27.92 17.30 -7.76
C THR A 269 29.03 17.54 -6.78
N PRO A 270 30.31 17.29 -7.11
CA PRO A 270 31.35 17.86 -6.29
C PRO A 270 31.10 19.37 -6.36
N GLN A 271 30.54 19.94 -5.29
CA GLN A 271 30.76 21.34 -5.02
C GLN A 271 32.25 21.42 -4.68
N LEU A 272 33.08 21.44 -5.73
CA LEU A 272 34.28 22.24 -5.71
C LEU A 272 33.76 23.63 -5.40
N SER A 273 33.67 23.97 -4.11
CA SER A 273 33.32 25.32 -3.70
C SER A 273 34.27 26.23 -4.47
N ALA A 274 33.77 27.36 -5.00
CA ALA A 274 34.61 28.31 -5.71
C ALA A 274 35.87 28.65 -4.88
N GLY A 275 35.78 28.56 -3.55
CA GLY A 275 36.91 28.65 -2.62
C GLY A 275 38.00 27.58 -2.77
N LEU A 276 37.68 26.31 -3.06
CA LEU A 276 38.69 25.27 -3.28
C LEU A 276 39.44 25.48 -4.60
N VAL A 277 38.72 25.84 -5.66
CA VAL A 277 39.33 26.15 -6.98
C VAL A 277 40.17 27.42 -6.90
N LEU A 278 39.66 28.47 -6.24
CA LEU A 278 40.40 29.70 -5.98
C LEU A 278 41.62 29.44 -5.10
N GLY A 279 41.50 28.58 -4.09
CA GLY A 279 42.61 28.18 -3.21
C GLY A 279 43.73 27.47 -3.97
N ILE A 280 43.40 26.54 -4.87
CA ILE A 280 44.38 25.87 -5.73
C ILE A 280 45.04 26.87 -6.69
N LEU A 281 44.27 27.78 -7.28
CA LEU A 281 44.80 28.84 -8.16
C LEU A 281 45.76 29.78 -7.41
N ILE A 282 45.40 30.22 -6.21
CA ILE A 282 46.27 31.07 -5.38
C ILE A 282 47.56 30.32 -5.04
N LEU A 283 47.49 29.05 -4.66
CA LEU A 283 48.67 28.24 -4.36
C LEU A 283 49.59 28.07 -5.58
N LEU A 284 49.03 27.87 -6.77
CA LEU A 284 49.79 27.79 -8.02
C LEU A 284 50.47 29.13 -8.38
N ILE A 285 49.78 30.25 -8.17
CA ILE A 285 50.35 31.58 -8.39
C ILE A 285 51.48 31.86 -7.40
N LEU A 286 51.30 31.51 -6.12
CA LEU A 286 52.31 31.71 -5.08
C LEU A 286 53.55 30.85 -5.33
N THR A 287 53.39 29.59 -5.74
CA THR A 287 54.52 28.71 -6.07
C THR A 287 55.26 29.18 -7.32
N ALA A 288 54.55 29.63 -8.36
CA ALA A 288 55.16 30.22 -9.55
C ALA A 288 55.91 31.53 -9.24
N ALA A 289 55.33 32.40 -8.43
CA ALA A 289 55.97 33.64 -7.97
C ALA A 289 57.24 33.33 -7.14
N PHE A 290 57.17 32.37 -6.21
CA PHE A 290 58.33 31.98 -5.40
C PHE A 290 59.47 31.40 -6.26
N ALA A 291 59.14 30.56 -7.25
CA ALA A 291 60.12 30.03 -8.20
C ALA A 291 60.75 31.12 -9.07
N TRP A 292 59.99 32.14 -9.46
CA TRP A 292 60.51 33.28 -10.21
C TRP A 292 61.45 34.16 -9.37
N PHE A 293 61.06 34.47 -8.12
CA PHE A 293 61.90 35.24 -7.20
C PHE A 293 63.19 34.50 -6.84
N SER A 294 63.14 33.20 -6.56
CA SER A 294 64.34 32.41 -6.25
C SER A 294 65.32 32.34 -7.43
N LYS A 295 64.81 32.29 -8.66
CA LYS A 295 65.64 32.32 -9.87
C LYS A 295 66.31 33.67 -10.07
N ASN A 296 65.64 34.77 -9.73
CA ASN A 296 66.16 36.12 -9.92
C ASN A 296 67.07 36.60 -8.77
N SER A 297 66.84 36.19 -7.52
CA SER A 297 67.73 36.53 -6.40
C SER A 297 69.14 35.94 -6.56
N ASN A 298 69.27 34.80 -7.24
CA ASN A 298 70.58 34.21 -7.56
C ASN A 298 71.33 34.96 -8.68
N ARG A 299 70.69 35.87 -9.43
CA ARG A 299 71.35 36.65 -10.48
C ARG A 299 72.01 37.93 -9.97
N THR A 300 71.59 38.46 -8.83
CA THR A 300 72.13 39.70 -8.25
C THR A 300 73.36 39.52 -7.35
N LEU A 301 73.78 38.28 -7.07
CA LEU A 301 74.99 37.99 -6.27
C LEU A 301 76.26 37.77 -7.12
N HIS A 302 76.18 37.97 -8.44
CA HIS A 302 77.31 37.83 -9.38
C HIS A 302 77.60 39.11 -10.19
N SER A 303 77.21 40.28 -9.68
CA SER A 303 77.65 41.59 -10.20
C SER A 303 78.42 42.36 -9.13
#